data_AF-A0A510KU21-F1
#
_entry.id   AF-A0A510KU21-F1
#
_cell.length_a   1.000
_cell.length_b   1.000
_cell.length_c   1.000
_cell.angle_alpha   90.00
_cell.angle_beta   90.00
_cell.angle_gamma   90.00
#
_symmetry.space_group_name_H-M   'P 1'
#
loop_
_entity.id
_entity.type
_entity.pdbx_description
1 polymer ?
#
loop_
_entity_poly.entity_id
_entity_poly.type
_entity_poly.pdbx_seq_one_letter_code
_entity_poly.pdbx_strand_id
1 'polypeptide(L)'
;MDFGVTEKGFVLKSFTDIMKDIENRYKARLQDNNYILDFNTPEGIHSEAIGYELSQIWEELLEFNNQMNLNTATGIYLDFFGTLLRTPREAGLMQPDRLK
;
A
#
# COMPACT_ATOMS: atom_id res chain seq x y z
N MET A 1 6.09 13.90 7.71
CA MET A 1 5.76 12.77 6.83
C MET A 1 4.32 12.94 6.42
N ASP A 2 4.08 13.11 5.12
CA ASP A 2 2.73 13.04 4.58
C ASP A 2 2.31 11.56 4.50
N PHE A 3 1.02 11.27 4.57
CA PHE A 3 0.43 9.94 4.78
C PHE A 3 1.14 8.78 4.04
N GLY A 4 2.06 8.06 4.70
CA GLY A 4 2.75 6.89 4.14
C GLY A 4 3.80 7.16 3.05
N VAL A 5 4.02 8.41 2.64
CA VAL A 5 4.96 8.76 1.56
C VAL A 5 6.27 9.29 2.13
N THR A 6 7.38 8.74 1.65
CA THR A 6 8.75 9.19 1.96
C THR A 6 9.47 9.60 0.69
N GLU A 7 10.65 10.21 0.82
CA GLU A 7 11.53 10.54 -0.31
C GLU A 7 11.93 9.30 -1.14
N LYS A 8 11.84 8.10 -0.54
CA LYS A 8 12.14 6.82 -1.21
C LYS A 8 10.91 6.14 -1.81
N GLY A 9 9.72 6.71 -1.66
CA GLY A 9 8.44 6.16 -2.12
C GLY A 9 7.45 5.89 -1.00
N PHE A 10 6.34 5.22 -1.36
CA PHE A 10 5.31 4.79 -0.42
C PHE A 10 5.81 3.66 0.47
N VAL A 11 5.58 3.78 1.78
CA VAL A 11 5.98 2.77 2.78
C VAL A 11 4.74 2.02 3.23
N LEU A 12 4.76 0.72 3.01
CA LEU A 12 3.68 -0.16 3.46
C LEU A 12 3.58 -0.09 4.98
N LYS A 13 2.34 0.02 5.47
CA LYS A 13 2.06 -0.04 6.88
C LYS A 13 1.54 -1.44 7.21
N SER A 14 2.18 -2.09 8.17
CA SER A 14 1.73 -3.39 8.62
C SER A 14 0.39 -3.29 9.34
N PHE A 15 -0.38 -4.39 9.35
CA PHE A 15 -1.61 -4.49 10.15
C PHE A 15 -1.38 -4.08 11.61
N THR A 16 -0.30 -4.54 12.23
CA THR A 16 0.07 -4.19 13.62
C THR A 16 0.26 -2.69 13.81
N ASP A 17 0.88 -2.00 12.85
CA ASP A 17 1.08 -0.55 12.92
C ASP A 17 -0.24 0.19 12.69
N ILE A 18 -1.13 -0.33 11.84
CA ILE A 18 -2.49 0.20 11.66
C ILE A 18 -3.26 0.09 12.97
N MET A 19 -3.22 -1.08 13.64
CA MET A 19 -3.92 -1.28 14.91
C MET A 19 -3.39 -0.38 16.02
N LYS A 20 -2.07 -0.19 16.11
CA LYS A 20 -1.47 0.77 17.06
C LYS A 20 -1.95 2.19 16.81
N ASP A 21 -2.05 2.60 15.55
CA ASP A 21 -2.57 3.93 15.21
C ASP A 21 -4.05 4.09 15.58
N ILE A 22 -4.86 3.05 15.40
CA ILE A 22 -6.25 3.03 15.84
C ILE A 22 -6.33 3.15 17.37
N GLU A 23 -5.56 2.36 18.12
CA GLU A 23 -5.49 2.46 19.59
C GLU A 23 -5.05 3.86 20.05
N ASN A 24 -4.03 4.44 19.42
CA ASN A 24 -3.55 5.78 19.74
C ASN A 24 -4.62 6.86 19.47
N ARG A 25 -5.44 6.68 18.43
CA ARG A 25 -6.59 7.56 18.15
C ARG A 25 -7.66 7.43 19.23
N TYR A 26 -7.93 6.21 19.72
CA TYR A 26 -8.82 6.00 20.85
C TYR A 26 -8.30 6.66 22.12
N LYS A 27 -7.02 6.45 22.49
CA LYS A 27 -6.38 7.12 23.63
C LYS A 27 -6.56 8.63 23.59
N ALA A 28 -6.26 9.24 22.44
CA ALA A 28 -6.38 10.68 22.23
C ALA A 28 -7.84 11.16 22.32
N ARG A 29 -8.79 10.40 21.76
CA ARG A 29 -10.21 10.78 21.72
C ARG A 29 -10.91 10.61 23.06
N LEU A 30 -10.57 9.56 23.79
CA LEU A 30 -11.08 9.25 25.13
C LEU A 30 -10.36 10.04 26.23
N GLN A 31 -9.23 10.67 25.90
CA GLN A 31 -8.34 11.33 26.87
C GLN A 31 -7.81 10.38 27.95
N ASP A 32 -7.62 9.11 27.58
CA ASP A 32 -7.11 8.06 28.44
C ASP A 32 -5.86 7.43 27.82
N ASN A 33 -4.69 7.78 28.33
CA ASN A 33 -3.41 7.26 27.84
C ASN A 33 -3.20 5.77 28.19
N ASN A 34 -3.96 5.23 29.15
CA ASN A 34 -3.87 3.85 29.58
C ASN A 34 -4.88 2.94 28.86
N TYR A 35 -5.73 3.50 27.99
CA TYR A 35 -6.63 2.71 27.17
C TYR A 35 -5.85 1.68 26.35
N ILE A 36 -6.33 0.44 26.33
CA ILE A 36 -5.78 -0.64 25.51
C ILE A 36 -6.93 -1.17 24.67
N LEU A 37 -6.70 -1.32 23.36
CA LEU A 37 -7.73 -1.88 22.48
C LEU A 37 -7.83 -3.39 22.74
N ASP A 38 -8.93 -3.82 23.35
CA ASP A 38 -9.20 -5.25 23.63
C ASP A 38 -9.99 -5.89 22.49
N PHE A 39 -9.33 -6.79 21.77
CA PHE A 39 -9.88 -7.56 20.67
C PHE A 39 -11.01 -8.52 21.05
N ASN A 40 -11.26 -8.78 22.34
CA ASN A 40 -12.40 -9.59 22.79
C ASN A 40 -13.69 -8.78 22.95
N THR A 41 -13.64 -7.47 22.75
CA THR A 41 -14.81 -6.59 22.79
C THR A 41 -15.38 -6.36 21.38
N PRO A 42 -16.68 -6.01 21.25
CA PRO A 42 -17.24 -5.65 19.94
C PRO A 42 -16.48 -4.50 19.25
N GLU A 43 -15.97 -3.54 20.01
CA GLU A 43 -15.13 -2.44 19.50
C GLU A 43 -13.80 -2.97 18.94
N GLY A 44 -13.14 -3.88 19.67
CA GLY A 44 -11.90 -4.50 19.24
C GLY A 44 -12.06 -5.33 17.97
N ILE A 45 -13.09 -6.18 17.90
CA ILE A 45 -13.39 -7.00 16.71
C ILE A 45 -13.70 -6.11 15.50
N HIS A 46 -14.49 -5.06 15.70
CA HIS A 46 -14.80 -4.12 14.62
C HIS A 46 -13.55 -3.38 14.13
N SER A 47 -12.70 -2.94 15.06
CA SER A 47 -11.45 -2.25 14.74
C SER A 47 -10.45 -3.17 14.05
N GLU A 48 -10.39 -4.44 14.42
CA GLU A 48 -9.61 -5.47 13.72
C GLU A 48 -10.07 -5.65 12.28
N ALA A 49 -11.38 -5.82 12.06
CA ALA A 49 -11.94 -5.99 10.71
C ALA A 49 -11.62 -4.78 9.82
N ILE A 50 -11.79 -3.56 10.33
CA ILE A 50 -11.40 -2.34 9.59
C ILE A 50 -9.89 -2.28 9.37
N GLY A 51 -9.08 -2.62 10.37
CA GLY A 51 -7.63 -2.64 10.25
C GLY A 51 -7.16 -3.59 9.15
N TYR A 52 -7.83 -4.74 8.99
CA TYR A 52 -7.55 -5.69 7.93
C TYR A 52 -7.87 -5.11 6.55
N GLU A 53 -9.06 -4.55 6.34
CA GLU A 53 -9.43 -3.89 5.09
C GLU A 53 -8.47 -2.73 4.73
N LEU A 54 -8.07 -1.94 5.74
CA LEU A 54 -7.08 -0.88 5.56
C LEU A 54 -5.70 -1.41 5.16
N SER A 55 -5.31 -2.59 5.64
CA SER A 55 -4.03 -3.21 5.26
C SER A 55 -4.01 -3.58 3.78
N GLN A 56 -5.12 -4.12 3.26
CA GLN A 56 -5.30 -4.43 1.84
C GLN A 56 -5.23 -3.16 0.98
N ILE A 57 -5.91 -2.09 1.41
CA ILE A 57 -5.84 -0.78 0.73
C ILE A 57 -4.40 -0.25 0.70
N TRP A 58 -3.63 -0.44 1.76
CA TRP A 58 -2.22 -0.01 1.79
C TRP A 58 -1.35 -0.76 0.80
N GLU A 59 -1.63 -2.05 0.58
CA GLU A 59 -0.97 -2.85 -0.45
C GLU A 59 -1.31 -2.33 -1.85
N GLU A 60 -2.59 -2.06 -2.13
CA GLU A 60 -3.02 -1.48 -3.41
C GLU A 60 -2.40 -0.10 -3.67
N LEU A 61 -2.29 0.75 -2.63
CA LEU A 61 -1.64 2.05 -2.75
C LEU A 61 -0.14 1.93 -3.05
N LEU A 62 0.55 0.92 -2.51
CA LEU A 62 1.93 0.63 -2.86
C LEU A 62 2.05 0.20 -4.32
N GLU A 63 1.18 -0.70 -4.78
CA GLU A 63 1.15 -1.12 -6.18
C GLU A 63 0.91 0.04 -7.12
N PHE A 64 -0.06 0.90 -6.79
CA PHE A 64 -0.34 2.10 -7.56
C PHE A 64 0.85 3.06 -7.61
N ASN A 65 1.50 3.31 -6.46
CA ASN A 65 2.70 4.15 -6.41
C ASN A 65 3.84 3.56 -7.26
N ASN A 66 3.99 2.24 -7.28
CA ASN A 66 4.98 1.58 -8.13
C ASN A 66 4.64 1.71 -9.62
N GLN A 67 3.37 1.60 -10.00
CA GLN A 67 2.93 1.79 -11.39
C GLN A 67 3.18 3.22 -11.91
N MET A 68 3.17 4.22 -11.04
CA MET A 68 3.45 5.61 -11.39
C MET A 68 4.94 5.96 -11.52
N ASN A 69 5.84 5.06 -11.12
CA ASN A 69 7.28 5.27 -11.21
C ASN A 69 7.88 4.43 -12.34
N LEU A 70 8.50 5.07 -13.32
CA LEU A 70 9.11 4.40 -14.48
C LEU A 70 10.01 3.22 -14.09
N ASN A 71 10.76 3.33 -13.00
CA ASN A 71 11.74 2.31 -12.59
C ASN A 71 11.09 1.07 -11.97
N THR A 72 9.82 1.15 -11.54
CA THR A 72 9.10 0.05 -10.89
C THR A 72 7.80 -0.31 -11.59
N ALA A 73 7.35 0.48 -12.57
CA ALA A 73 6.16 0.22 -13.36
C ALA A 73 6.32 -1.04 -14.22
N THR A 74 5.25 -1.81 -14.34
CA THR A 74 5.18 -3.02 -15.16
C THR A 74 3.93 -3.02 -16.05
N GLY A 75 3.87 -3.94 -17.03
CA GLY A 75 2.71 -4.11 -17.90
C GLY A 75 2.30 -2.84 -18.66
N ILE A 76 1.00 -2.55 -18.66
CA ILE A 76 0.38 -1.44 -19.42
C ILE A 76 0.97 -0.08 -19.03
N TYR A 77 1.25 0.14 -17.74
CA TYR A 77 1.82 1.42 -17.28
C TYR A 77 3.24 1.63 -17.80
N LEU A 78 4.04 0.58 -17.86
CA LEU A 78 5.37 0.66 -18.47
C LEU A 78 5.27 0.91 -19.99
N ASP A 79 4.30 0.30 -20.67
CA ASP A 79 4.05 0.54 -22.10
C ASP A 79 3.59 1.98 -22.38
N PHE A 80 2.79 2.56 -21.48
CA PHE A 80 2.41 3.96 -21.52
C PHE A 80 3.63 4.88 -21.39
N PHE A 81 4.52 4.62 -20.43
CA PHE A 81 5.77 5.37 -20.31
C PHE A 81 6.65 5.24 -21.55
N GLY A 82 6.78 4.04 -22.11
CA GLY A 82 7.52 3.81 -23.36
C GLY A 82 6.96 4.64 -24.51
N THR A 83 5.64 4.76 -24.61
CA THR A 83 4.99 5.63 -25.60
C THR A 83 5.34 7.11 -25.37
N LEU A 84 5.26 7.58 -24.13
CA LEU A 84 5.57 8.97 -23.77
C LEU A 84 7.05 9.33 -24.05
N LEU A 85 7.96 8.41 -23.73
CA LEU A 85 9.41 8.57 -23.92
C LEU A 85 9.87 8.29 -25.37
N ARG A 86 8.92 8.02 -26.28
CA ARG A 86 9.19 7.69 -27.69
C ARG A 86 10.04 6.43 -27.88
N THR A 87 9.95 5.52 -26.93
CA THR A 87 10.51 4.16 -26.98
C THR A 87 9.40 3.13 -26.78
N PRO A 88 8.35 3.12 -27.64
CA PRO A 88 7.24 2.19 -27.48
C PRO A 88 7.71 0.75 -27.67
N ARG A 89 7.10 -0.19 -26.94
CA ARG A 89 7.35 -1.62 -27.13
C ARG A 89 6.87 -2.03 -28.52
N GLU A 90 7.71 -2.77 -29.25
CA GLU A 90 7.29 -3.39 -30.52
C GLU A 90 6.31 -4.54 -30.25
N ALA A 91 5.11 -4.46 -30.83
CA ALA A 91 4.12 -5.51 -30.71
C ALA A 91 4.58 -6.78 -31.45
N GLY A 92 4.84 -7.87 -30.72
CA GLY A 92 5.17 -9.18 -31.31
C GLY A 92 6.44 -9.88 -30.79
N LEU A 93 7.19 -9.29 -29.84
CA LEU A 93 8.42 -9.90 -29.29
C LEU A 93 8.25 -10.63 -27.94
N MET A 94 7.07 -11.19 -27.66
CA MET A 94 7.01 -12.36 -26.76
C MET A 94 7.56 -13.55 -27.54
N GLN A 95 8.89 -13.64 -27.72
CA GLN A 95 9.52 -14.90 -28.15
C GLN A 95 9.49 -15.86 -26.96
N PRO A 96 8.76 -17.00 -27.02
CA PRO A 96 8.72 -17.97 -25.93
C PRO A 96 10.01 -18.79 -25.76
N ASP A 97 11.14 -18.40 -26.38
CA ASP A 97 12.28 -19.30 -26.61
C ASP A 97 13.64 -18.75 -26.14
N ARG A 98 13.71 -18.01 -25.02
CA ARG A 98 14.99 -17.75 -24.34
C ARG A 98 14.98 -18.16 -22.87
N LEU A 99 14.58 -19.40 -22.64
CA LEU A 99 15.07 -20.22 -21.54
C LEU A 99 15.68 -21.50 -22.15
N LYS A 100 16.96 -21.40 -22.50
CA LYS A 100 17.87 -22.53 -22.63
C LYS A 100 19.21 -22.12 -22.03
#